data_AF-A0A349PX24-F1
#
_entry.id   AF-A0A349PX24-F1
#
_cell.length_a   1.000
_cell.length_b   1.000
_cell.length_c   1.000
_cell.angle_alpha   90.00
_cell.angle_beta   90.00
_cell.angle_gamma   90.00
#
_symmetry.space_group_name_H-M   'P 1'
#
loop_
_entity.id
_entity.type
_entity.pdbx_description
1 polymer ?
#
loop_
_entity_poly.entity_id
_entity_poly.type
_entity_poly.pdbx_seq_one_letter_code
_entity_poly.pdbx_strand_id
1 'polypeptide(L)'
;PGVLDVCAKADIVFLALHGTCGEDGRVQAAFDLLGIPYTGAGYLSSAIAMDKDLTKRLVSEYVITPQWRTVRYTEGDIARLVSETKLP
;
A
#
# COMPACT_ATOMS: atom_id res chain seq x y z
N PRO A 1 -22.12 4.96 -10.80
CA PRO A 1 -22.04 6.37 -11.28
C PRO A 1 -22.51 7.32 -10.17
N GLY A 2 -21.87 8.47 -9.97
CA GLY A 2 -22.29 9.47 -8.96
C GLY A 2 -21.81 9.24 -7.51
N VAL A 3 -20.97 8.23 -7.27
CA VAL A 3 -20.46 7.94 -5.91
C VAL A 3 -19.66 9.12 -5.36
N LEU A 4 -18.82 9.74 -6.18
CA LEU A 4 -18.03 10.90 -5.78
C LEU A 4 -18.91 12.10 -5.42
N ASP A 5 -20.02 12.31 -6.14
CA ASP A 5 -20.97 13.38 -5.85
C ASP A 5 -21.69 13.18 -4.51
N VAL A 6 -21.94 11.92 -4.13
CA VAL A 6 -22.48 11.57 -2.81
C VAL A 6 -21.43 11.79 -1.73
N CYS A 7 -20.19 11.36 -1.96
CA CYS A 7 -19.08 11.56 -1.03
C CYS A 7 -18.79 13.04 -0.75
N ALA A 8 -18.84 13.90 -1.78
CA ALA A 8 -18.59 15.34 -1.64
C ALA A 8 -19.66 16.09 -0.81
N LYS A 9 -20.80 15.46 -0.54
CA LYS A 9 -21.86 16.02 0.31
C LYS A 9 -21.75 15.60 1.77
N ALA A 10 -20.85 14.67 2.10
CA ALA A 10 -20.64 14.21 3.46
C ALA A 10 -19.62 15.10 4.18
N ASP A 11 -19.80 15.31 5.49
CA ASP A 11 -18.78 15.98 6.32
C ASP A 11 -17.49 15.17 6.39
N ILE A 12 -17.60 13.84 6.34
CA ILE A 12 -16.49 12.89 6.26
C ILE A 12 -16.94 11.57 5.65
N VAL A 13 -16.07 10.93 4.88
CA VAL A 13 -16.28 9.59 4.32
C VAL A 13 -15.51 8.53 5.10
N PHE A 14 -16.20 7.49 5.55
CA PHE A 14 -15.56 6.34 6.19
C PHE A 14 -15.00 5.38 5.14
N LEU A 15 -13.68 5.23 5.09
CA LEU A 15 -13.01 4.30 4.17
C LEU A 15 -12.86 2.92 4.80
N ALA A 16 -13.62 1.96 4.28
CA ALA A 16 -13.54 0.53 4.61
C ALA A 16 -13.38 -0.34 3.35
N LEU A 17 -12.63 0.18 2.38
CA LEU A 17 -12.32 -0.50 1.12
C LEU A 17 -11.02 -1.27 1.30
N HIS A 18 -11.07 -2.60 1.17
CA HIS A 18 -9.90 -3.45 1.33
C HIS A 18 -9.12 -3.63 0.02
N GLY A 19 -7.80 -3.79 0.11
CA GLY A 19 -6.94 -4.16 -1.00
C GLY A 19 -6.71 -3.05 -2.04
N THR A 20 -6.42 -3.45 -3.26
CA THR A 20 -6.08 -2.54 -4.37
C THR A 20 -7.18 -1.51 -4.60
N CYS A 21 -6.79 -0.27 -4.88
CA CYS A 21 -7.62 0.93 -4.97
C CYS A 21 -8.25 1.42 -3.66
N GLY A 22 -8.34 0.60 -2.61
CA GLY A 22 -8.89 0.98 -1.31
C GLY A 22 -7.81 1.37 -0.28
N GLU A 23 -6.79 0.53 -0.15
CA GLU A 23 -5.72 0.67 0.84
C GLU A 23 -4.39 1.14 0.22
N ASP A 24 -4.31 1.22 -1.11
CA ASP A 24 -3.08 1.54 -1.86
C ASP A 24 -2.88 3.05 -2.12
N GLY A 25 -3.72 3.89 -1.53
CA GLY A 25 -3.62 5.35 -1.61
C GLY A 25 -4.38 5.99 -2.78
N ARG A 26 -4.94 5.23 -3.72
CA ARG A 26 -5.60 5.81 -4.90
C ARG A 26 -6.88 6.57 -4.58
N VAL A 27 -7.77 5.97 -3.78
CA VAL A 27 -9.02 6.64 -3.35
C VAL A 27 -8.71 7.85 -2.47
N GLN A 28 -7.74 7.72 -1.57
CA GLN A 28 -7.24 8.80 -0.72
C GLN A 28 -6.74 9.97 -1.56
N ALA A 29 -5.93 9.70 -2.59
CA ALA A 29 -5.41 10.74 -3.48
C ALA A 29 -6.53 11.43 -4.28
N ALA A 30 -7.51 10.66 -4.75
CA ALA A 30 -8.67 11.22 -5.44
C ALA A 30 -9.50 12.11 -4.50
N PHE A 31 -9.70 11.68 -3.25
CA PHE A 31 -10.45 12.45 -2.26
C PHE A 31 -9.70 13.72 -1.84
N ASP A 32 -8.37 13.65 -1.64
CA ASP A 32 -7.52 14.81 -1.40
C ASP A 32 -7.64 15.83 -2.54
N LEU A 33 -7.60 15.37 -3.80
CA LEU A 33 -7.73 16.24 -4.98
C LEU A 33 -9.12 16.91 -5.05
N LEU A 34 -10.17 16.20 -4.63
CA LEU A 34 -11.56 16.67 -4.65
C LEU A 34 -11.95 17.42 -3.36
N GLY A 35 -11.06 17.54 -2.38
CA GLY A 35 -11.34 18.16 -1.09
C GLY A 35 -12.37 17.39 -0.25
N ILE A 36 -12.51 16.08 -0.46
CA ILE A 36 -13.44 15.21 0.28
C ILE A 36 -12.73 14.70 1.54
N PRO A 37 -13.18 15.05 2.76
CA PRO A 37 -12.57 14.55 3.99
C PRO A 37 -12.85 13.04 4.17
N TYR A 38 -11.88 12.29 4.70
CA TYR A 38 -12.04 10.86 4.98
C TYR A 38 -11.29 10.39 6.21
N THR A 39 -11.64 9.19 6.67
CA THR A 39 -10.99 8.52 7.80
C THR A 39 -9.74 7.75 7.38
N GLY A 40 -8.75 7.69 8.28
CA GLY A 40 -7.58 6.81 8.16
C GLY A 40 -6.33 7.53 7.67
N ALA A 41 -5.44 6.78 7.04
CA ALA A 41 -4.16 7.26 6.54
C ALA A 41 -4.32 7.98 5.18
N GLY A 42 -3.47 8.97 4.91
CA GLY A 42 -3.40 9.65 3.61
C GLY A 42 -2.78 8.81 2.51
N TYR A 43 -2.84 9.29 1.27
CA TYR A 43 -2.45 8.50 0.10
C TYR A 43 -1.01 7.99 0.12
N LEU A 44 -0.06 8.81 0.58
CA LEU A 44 1.36 8.44 0.54
C LEU A 44 1.68 7.33 1.55
N SER A 45 1.15 7.43 2.78
CA SER A 45 1.35 6.40 3.79
C SER A 45 0.64 5.10 3.41
N SER A 46 -0.57 5.18 2.85
CA SER A 46 -1.28 4.03 2.26
C SER A 46 -0.47 3.34 1.15
N ALA A 47 0.07 4.11 0.19
CA ALA A 47 0.87 3.57 -0.91
C ALA A 47 2.16 2.90 -0.41
N ILE A 48 2.87 3.51 0.55
CA ILE A 48 4.08 2.94 1.14
C ILE A 48 3.75 1.65 1.90
N ALA A 49 2.68 1.65 2.72
CA ALA A 49 2.27 0.50 3.52
C ALA A 49 1.84 -0.70 2.66
N MET A 50 1.26 -0.46 1.48
CA MET A 50 0.83 -1.51 0.57
C MET A 50 2.01 -2.16 -0.18
N ASP A 51 3.13 -1.44 -0.37
CA ASP A 51 4.35 -1.95 -0.98
C ASP A 51 5.28 -2.58 0.07
N LYS A 52 5.53 -3.89 -0.05
CA LYS A 52 6.36 -4.62 0.91
C LYS A 52 7.81 -4.14 0.96
N ASP A 53 8.38 -3.74 -0.18
CA ASP A 53 9.76 -3.25 -0.24
C ASP A 53 9.87 -1.88 0.40
N LEU A 54 8.99 -0.94 0.03
CA LEU A 54 8.97 0.40 0.61
C LEU A 54 8.69 0.38 2.11
N THR A 55 7.71 -0.42 2.54
CA THR A 55 7.41 -0.62 3.97
C THR A 55 8.66 -1.08 4.71
N LYS A 56 9.32 -2.15 4.24
CA LYS A 56 10.51 -2.70 4.92
C LYS A 56 11.66 -1.68 4.95
N ARG A 57 11.91 -0.97 3.85
CA ARG A 57 12.95 0.07 3.78
C ARG A 57 12.69 1.22 4.74
N LEU A 58 11.43 1.60 4.94
CA LEU A 58 11.06 2.66 5.87
C LEU A 58 11.21 2.21 7.33
N VAL A 59 10.79 0.99 7.66
CA VAL A 59 10.64 0.56 9.07
C VAL A 59 11.83 -0.26 9.60
N SER A 60 12.72 -0.77 8.76
CA SER A 60 13.77 -1.72 9.17
C SER A 60 14.76 -1.18 10.20
N GLU A 61 14.91 0.15 10.29
CA GLU A 61 15.76 0.79 11.31
C GLU A 61 15.06 0.93 12.67
N TYR A 62 13.73 0.77 12.70
CA TYR A 62 12.90 1.03 13.88
C TYR A 62 12.25 -0.24 14.45
N VAL A 63 12.01 -1.26 13.63
CA VAL A 63 11.41 -2.53 14.04
C VAL A 63 12.14 -3.72 13.43
N ILE A 64 12.20 -4.82 14.19
CA ILE A 64 12.78 -6.07 13.71
C ILE A 64 11.87 -6.64 12.61
N THR A 65 12.46 -6.88 11.44
CA THR A 65 11.80 -7.47 10.27
C THR A 65 12.71 -8.52 9.62
N PRO A 66 12.18 -9.62 9.05
CA PRO A 66 12.98 -10.56 8.28
C PRO A 66 13.72 -9.87 7.13
N GLN A 67 14.95 -10.35 6.83
CA GLN A 67 15.71 -9.95 5.66
C GLN A 67 14.88 -10.14 4.39
N TRP A 68 15.08 -9.27 3.40
CA TRP A 68 14.31 -9.32 2.15
C TRP A 68 15.19 -8.95 0.95
N ARG A 69 14.74 -9.38 -0.22
CA ARG A 69 15.30 -8.99 -1.52
C ARG A 69 14.15 -8.90 -2.51
N THR A 70 13.98 -7.74 -3.13
CA THR A 70 13.01 -7.56 -4.22
C THR A 70 13.60 -8.10 -5.51
N VAL A 71 12.93 -9.05 -6.17
CA VAL A 71 13.40 -9.70 -7.40
C VAL A 71 12.31 -9.66 -8.47
N ARG A 72 12.71 -9.39 -9.71
CA ARG A 72 11.93 -9.75 -10.90
C ARG A 72 12.48 -11.07 -11.38
N TYR A 73 11.61 -12.04 -11.64
CA TYR A 73 12.02 -13.40 -11.92
C TYR A 73 11.10 -14.07 -12.93
N THR A 74 11.63 -15.08 -13.60
CA THR A 74 10.88 -16.04 -14.39
C THR A 74 10.84 -17.38 -13.66
N GLU A 75 10.03 -18.33 -14.11
CA GLU A 75 9.99 -19.66 -13.50
C GLU A 75 11.38 -20.33 -13.43
N GLY A 76 12.23 -20.15 -14.44
CA GLY A 76 13.59 -20.68 -14.48
C GLY A 76 14.53 -20.14 -13.40
N ASP A 77 14.21 -18.99 -12.80
CA ASP A 77 15.00 -18.40 -11.72
C ASP A 77 14.69 -19.00 -10.34
N ILE A 78 13.55 -19.67 -10.16
CA ILE A 78 13.03 -20.05 -8.84
C ILE A 78 14.04 -20.94 -8.09
N ALA A 79 14.57 -21.97 -8.73
CA ALA A 79 15.50 -22.90 -8.09
C ALA A 79 16.77 -22.19 -7.57
N ARG A 80 17.32 -21.27 -8.36
CA ARG A 80 18.46 -20.45 -7.97
C ARG A 80 18.11 -19.53 -6.81
N LEU A 81 16.98 -18.81 -6.91
CA LEU A 81 16.53 -17.91 -5.86
C LEU A 81 16.32 -18.63 -4.53
N VAL A 82 15.73 -19.82 -4.54
CA VAL A 82 15.56 -20.65 -3.35
C VAL A 82 16.92 -21.04 -2.76
N SER A 83 17.89 -21.46 -3.59
CA SER A 83 19.21 -21.87 -3.12
C SER A 83 20.03 -20.73 -2.49
N GLU A 84 19.84 -19.49 -2.95
CA GLU A 84 20.55 -18.31 -2.46
C GLU A 84 19.85 -17.64 -1.27
N THR A 85 18.56 -17.89 -1.07
CA THR A 85 17.78 -17.21 -0.02
C THR A 85 18.06 -17.85 1.33
N LYS A 86 18.72 -17.10 2.21
CA LYS A 86 18.94 -17.52 3.59
C LYS A 86 17.61 -17.57 4.34
N LEU A 87 17.28 -18.72 4.90
CA LEU A 87 16.15 -18.87 5.82
C LEU A 87 16.51 -18.27 7.19
N PRO A 88 15.51 -17.76 7.94
CA PRO A 88 15.69 -17.29 9.32
C PRO A 88 16.22 -18.37 10.25
#